data_AF-A0A7V0ZHB0-F1
#
_entry.id   AF-A0A7V0ZHB0-F1
#
_cell.length_a   1.000
_cell.length_b   1.000
_cell.length_c   1.000
_cell.angle_alpha   90.00
_cell.angle_beta   90.00
_cell.angle_gamma   90.00
#
_symmetry.space_group_name_H-M   'P 1'
#
loop_
_entity.id
_entity.type
_entity.pdbx_description
1 polymer ?
#
loop_
_entity_poly.entity_id
_entity_poly.type
_entity_poly.pdbx_seq_one_letter_code
_entity_poly.pdbx_strand_id
1 'polypeptide(L)'
;DEDFRKKLQKVYTNFLELIEGIIERGVKSGEFKKLDVRITALSIMVNIESINWLTLFEIHGVSAREYMQTITDFILAGIMKKH
;
A
#
# COMPACT_ATOMS: atom_id res chain seq x y z
N ASP A 1 -15.09 19.22 10.75
CA ASP A 1 -14.49 20.22 9.85
C ASP A 1 -14.52 19.67 8.42
N GLU A 2 -15.26 20.31 7.51
CA GLU A 2 -15.40 19.87 6.12
C GLU A 2 -14.16 20.16 5.25
N ASP A 3 -13.46 21.27 5.52
CA ASP A 3 -12.25 21.65 4.81
C ASP A 3 -11.11 20.66 5.11
N PHE A 4 -10.99 20.26 6.39
CA PHE A 4 -10.08 19.19 6.78
C PHE A 4 -10.35 17.90 6.01
N ARG A 5 -11.62 17.46 5.93
CA ARG A 5 -12.00 16.25 5.19
C ARG A 5 -11.64 16.33 3.71
N LYS A 6 -11.89 17.48 3.06
CA LYS A 6 -11.55 17.68 1.64
C LYS A 6 -10.05 17.61 1.40
N LYS A 7 -9.25 18.26 2.25
CA LYS A 7 -7.78 18.22 2.16
C LYS A 7 -7.25 16.81 2.38
N LEU A 8 -7.76 16.10 3.39
CA LEU A 8 -7.39 14.73 3.67
C LEU A 8 -7.72 13.81 2.49
N GLN A 9 -8.94 13.89 1.96
CA GLN A 9 -9.37 13.12 0.80
C GLN A 9 -8.46 13.37 -0.41
N LYS A 10 -8.06 14.61 -0.66
CA LYS A 10 -7.13 14.95 -1.73
C LYS A 10 -5.76 14.26 -1.57
N VAL A 11 -5.22 14.25 -0.35
CA VAL A 11 -3.95 13.55 -0.06
C VAL A 11 -4.09 12.04 -0.31
N TYR A 12 -5.16 11.44 0.19
CA TYR A 12 -5.46 10.02 -0.01
C TYR A 12 -5.59 9.66 -1.50
N THR A 13 -6.34 10.46 -2.27
CA THR A 13 -6.49 10.26 -3.72
C THR A 13 -5.16 10.35 -4.44
N ASN A 14 -4.38 11.40 -4.19
CA ASN A 14 -3.08 11.59 -4.87
C ASN A 14 -2.10 10.44 -4.56
N PHE A 15 -2.12 9.94 -3.32
CA PHE A 15 -1.25 8.84 -2.92
C PHE A 15 -1.68 7.51 -3.57
N LEU A 16 -2.99 7.27 -3.65
CA LEU A 16 -3.55 6.11 -4.34
C LEU A 16 -3.20 6.11 -5.83
N GLU A 17 -3.37 7.25 -6.51
CA GLU A 17 -3.00 7.43 -7.91
C GLU A 17 -1.50 7.19 -8.16
N LEU A 18 -0.64 7.61 -7.22
CA LEU A 18 0.79 7.32 -7.29
C LEU A 18 1.06 5.80 -7.24
N ILE A 19 0.43 5.08 -6.30
CA ILE A 19 0.57 3.62 -6.19
C ILE A 19 0.05 2.93 -7.45
N GLU A 20 -1.12 3.34 -7.96
CA GLU A 20 -1.68 2.83 -9.21
C GLU A 20 -0.69 3.00 -10.37
N GLY A 21 -0.08 4.18 -10.50
CA GLY A 21 0.91 4.44 -11.53
C GLY A 21 2.15 3.54 -11.42
N ILE A 22 2.59 3.20 -10.20
CA ILE A 22 3.70 2.24 -9.98
C ILE A 22 3.29 0.84 -10.43
N ILE A 23 2.13 0.36 -9.98
CA ILE A 23 1.64 -0.98 -10.34
C ILE A 23 1.42 -1.08 -11.85
N GLU A 24 0.80 -0.08 -12.46
CA GLU A 24 0.55 -0.06 -13.90
C GLU A 24 1.85 -0.11 -14.71
N ARG A 25 2.88 0.64 -14.30
CA ARG A 25 4.22 0.56 -14.93
C ARG A 25 4.83 -0.83 -14.81
N GLY A 26 4.77 -1.44 -13.63
CA GLY A 26 5.31 -2.79 -13.42
C GLY A 26 4.56 -3.88 -14.19
N VAL A 27 3.23 -3.75 -14.36
CA VAL A 27 2.44 -4.62 -15.24
C VAL A 27 2.85 -4.44 -16.70
N LYS A 28 3.02 -3.19 -17.15
CA LYS A 28 3.42 -2.85 -18.54
C LYS A 28 4.83 -3.32 -18.88
N SER A 29 5.77 -3.22 -17.94
CA SER A 29 7.15 -3.71 -18.12
C SER A 29 7.27 -5.23 -18.04
N GLY A 30 6.25 -5.90 -17.48
CA GLY A 30 6.26 -7.35 -17.24
C GLY A 30 7.01 -7.77 -15.96
N GLU A 31 7.46 -6.80 -15.16
CA GLU A 31 8.07 -7.01 -13.83
C GLU A 31 7.04 -7.57 -12.83
N PHE A 32 5.81 -7.05 -12.90
CA PHE A 32 4.69 -7.54 -12.09
C PHE A 32 3.80 -8.51 -12.88
N LYS A 33 3.06 -9.34 -12.15
CA LYS A 33 2.00 -10.20 -12.72
C LYS A 33 0.96 -9.32 -13.43
N LYS A 34 0.10 -9.92 -14.26
CA LYS A 34 -1.08 -9.22 -14.77
C LYS A 34 -2.09 -9.05 -13.63
N LEU A 35 -2.12 -7.85 -13.05
CA LEU A 35 -2.90 -7.51 -11.85
C LEU A 35 -4.06 -6.57 -12.19
N ASP A 36 -5.09 -6.57 -11.35
CA ASP A 36 -6.03 -5.46 -11.27
C ASP A 36 -5.34 -4.30 -10.54
N VAL A 37 -5.02 -3.23 -11.28
CA VAL A 37 -4.24 -2.09 -10.76
C VAL A 37 -4.95 -1.43 -9.58
N ARG A 38 -6.27 -1.21 -9.68
CA ARG A 38 -7.07 -0.47 -8.70
C ARG A 38 -7.17 -1.26 -7.39
N ILE A 39 -7.52 -2.55 -7.49
CA ILE A 39 -7.67 -3.42 -6.31
C ILE A 39 -6.30 -3.60 -5.63
N THR A 40 -5.24 -3.77 -6.40
CA THR A 40 -3.88 -3.93 -5.85
C THR A 40 -3.43 -2.67 -5.12
N ALA A 41 -3.62 -1.49 -5.72
CA ALA A 41 -3.23 -0.23 -5.11
C ALA A 41 -4.01 0.06 -3.82
N LEU A 42 -5.33 -0.17 -3.82
CA LEU A 42 -6.15 -0.07 -2.60
C LEU A 42 -5.67 -1.03 -1.50
N SER A 43 -5.33 -2.26 -1.86
CA SER A 43 -4.83 -3.25 -0.89
C SER A 43 -3.51 -2.81 -0.25
N ILE A 44 -2.59 -2.24 -1.03
CA ILE A 44 -1.34 -1.67 -0.52
C ILE A 44 -1.62 -0.46 0.38
N MET A 45 -2.51 0.43 -0.03
CA MET A 45 -2.89 1.62 0.73
C MET A 45 -3.43 1.26 2.12
N VAL A 46 -4.33 0.27 2.21
CA VAL A 46 -4.87 -0.23 3.49
C VAL A 46 -3.76 -0.83 4.38
N ASN A 47 -2.81 -1.56 3.79
CA ASN A 47 -1.66 -2.09 4.54
C ASN A 47 -0.72 -1.00 5.07
N ILE A 48 -0.63 0.14 4.39
CA ILE A 48 0.12 1.31 4.88
C ILE A 48 -0.66 2.00 6.01
N GLU A 49 -1.97 2.16 5.85
CA GLU A 49 -2.81 2.77 6.88
C GLU A 49 -2.83 1.96 8.19
N SER A 50 -2.71 0.63 8.11
CA SER A 50 -2.62 -0.21 9.32
C SER A 50 -1.35 0.04 10.15
N ILE A 51 -0.31 0.64 9.58
CA ILE A 51 0.88 1.07 10.34
C ILE A 51 0.50 2.13 11.37
N ASN A 52 -0.46 3.02 11.06
CA ASN A 52 -0.93 4.02 12.01
C ASN A 52 -1.54 3.36 13.24
N TRP A 53 -2.25 2.23 13.06
CA TRP A 53 -2.77 1.46 14.18
C TRP A 53 -1.65 0.81 14.99
N LEU A 54 -0.55 0.42 14.34
CA LEU A 54 0.60 -0.18 15.03
C LEU A 54 1.47 0.81 15.80
N THR A 55 1.47 2.08 15.41
CA THR A 55 2.14 3.14 16.17
C THR A 55 1.27 3.69 17.30
N LEU A 56 -0.06 3.69 17.13
CA LEU A 56 -1.01 4.19 18.13
C LEU A 56 -1.34 3.17 19.22
N PHE A 57 -1.33 1.89 18.88
CA PHE A 57 -1.58 0.80 19.81
C PHE A 57 -0.30 -0.01 19.90
N GLU A 58 0.27 -0.16 21.10
CA GLU A 58 1.40 -1.06 21.35
C GLU A 58 0.93 -2.51 21.17
N ILE A 59 0.73 -2.92 19.92
CA ILE A 59 0.15 -4.22 19.60
C ILE A 59 1.19 -5.33 19.87
N HIS A 60 0.95 -6.06 20.96
CA HIS A 60 1.38 -7.44 21.21
C HIS A 60 2.83 -7.80 20.84
N GLY A 61 3.81 -6.96 21.19
CA GLY A 61 5.22 -7.32 21.10
C GLY A 61 5.79 -7.43 19.68
N VAL A 62 5.10 -6.87 18.68
CA VAL A 62 5.60 -6.78 17.30
C VAL A 62 6.14 -5.38 17.06
N SER A 63 7.41 -5.25 16.65
CA SER A 63 7.94 -3.94 16.30
C SER A 63 7.39 -3.43 14.97
N ALA A 64 7.25 -2.12 14.83
CA ALA A 64 6.83 -1.51 13.56
C ALA A 64 7.73 -1.88 12.39
N ARG A 65 9.02 -2.06 12.66
CA ARG A 65 9.99 -2.50 11.66
C ARG A 65 9.73 -3.93 11.18
N GLU A 66 9.51 -4.87 12.10
CA GLU A 66 9.23 -6.27 11.75
C GLU A 66 7.92 -6.39 10.96
N TYR A 67 6.89 -5.66 11.38
CA TYR A 67 5.64 -5.58 10.65
C TYR A 67 5.83 -5.05 9.22
N MET A 68 6.52 -3.91 9.09
CA MET A 68 6.80 -3.29 7.79
C MET A 68 7.57 -4.20 6.85
N GLN A 69 8.58 -4.90 7.36
CA GLN A 69 9.36 -5.83 6.57
C GLN A 69 8.47 -6.98 6.07
N THR A 70 7.74 -7.61 6.98
CA THR A 70 6.90 -8.78 6.68
C THR A 70 5.81 -8.45 5.66
N ILE A 71 5.11 -7.32 5.83
CA ILE A 71 4.08 -6.88 4.89
C ILE A 71 4.68 -6.53 3.53
N THR A 72 5.85 -5.88 3.49
CA THR A 72 6.56 -5.60 2.23
C THR A 72 6.86 -6.90 1.48
N ASP A 73 7.38 -7.90 2.18
CA ASP A 73 7.70 -9.20 1.58
C ASP A 73 6.45 -9.92 1.04
N PHE A 74 5.34 -9.86 1.77
CA PHE A 74 4.05 -10.41 1.29
C PHE A 74 3.52 -9.67 0.07
N ILE A 75 3.57 -8.34 0.06
CA ILE A 75 3.16 -7.54 -1.10
C ILE A 75 4.00 -7.94 -2.32
N LEU A 76 5.32 -7.96 -2.17
CA LEU A 76 6.24 -8.33 -3.25
C LEU A 76 5.99 -9.75 -3.76
N ALA A 77 5.86 -10.74 -2.88
CA ALA A 77 5.53 -12.12 -3.28
C ALA A 77 4.17 -12.22 -4.01
N GLY A 78 3.21 -11.38 -3.62
CA GLY A 78 1.90 -11.26 -4.23
C GLY A 78 1.93 -10.68 -5.65
N ILE A 79 2.74 -9.65 -5.89
CA ILE A 79 2.73 -8.88 -7.15
C ILE A 79 3.83 -9.26 -8.14
N MET A 80 4.98 -9.72 -7.67
CA MET A 80 6.15 -10.01 -8.51
C MET A 80 5.90 -11.18 -9.44
N LYS A 81 6.22 -11.04 -10.72
CA LYS A 81 6.20 -12.18 -11.64
C LYS A 81 7.36 -13.11 -11.29
N LYS A 82 7.08 -14.39 -11.03
CA LYS A 82 8.16 -15.37 -10.86
C LYS A 82 8.90 -15.50 -12.20
N HIS A 83 10.22 -15.35 -12.15
CA HIS A 83 11.11 -15.64 -13.27
C HIS A 83 11.13 -17.14 -13.55
#